data_AF-A0A428SEP9-F1
#
_entry.id   AF-A0A428SEP9-F1
#
_cell.length_a   1.000
_cell.length_b   1.000
_cell.length_c   1.000
_cell.angle_alpha   90.00
_cell.angle_beta   90.00
_cell.angle_gamma   90.00
#
_symmetry.space_group_name_H-M   'P 1'
#
loop_
_entity.id
_entity.type
_entity.pdbx_description
1 polymer ?
#
loop_
_entity_poly.entity_id
_entity_poly.type
_entity_poly.pdbx_seq_one_letter_code
_entity_poly.pdbx_strand_id
1 'polypeptide(L)'
;MLFFMSVMYRNVVANYVYFDEGKDPTPEVITRSEMLESRMREGFVRIRQLLVMTRHELRLRAPFDPIPYSCLAASCERFFEYLIAVRQSALFYNPNYIRDNPVAAEKLLSYRRDAVAAILGNLYILAGALKSQRKVPRYLPSAAAARKKLLHKSAEVAREMAESPEYRELERQKTWSDIYSYSYNESLTGCVAQLEELERFTKLIVGEKNFESTWSVDLAEQ
;
A
#
# COMPACT_ATOMS: atom_id res chain seq x y z
N MET A 1 -2.77 -10.26 9.27
CA MET A 1 -3.35 -9.03 8.69
C MET A 1 -2.56 -8.47 7.53
N LEU A 2 -1.24 -8.23 7.65
CA LEU A 2 -0.40 -7.72 6.56
C LEU A 2 -0.59 -8.46 5.22
N PHE A 3 -0.63 -9.80 5.23
CA PHE A 3 -0.92 -10.59 4.02
C PHE A 3 -2.31 -10.30 3.43
N PHE A 4 -3.35 -10.20 4.26
CA PHE A 4 -4.68 -9.85 3.76
C PHE A 4 -4.73 -8.41 3.23
N MET A 5 -3.95 -7.49 3.80
CA MET A 5 -3.83 -6.13 3.27
C MET A 5 -3.15 -6.10 1.90
N SER A 6 -2.18 -6.97 1.62
CA SER A 6 -1.60 -7.05 0.28
C SER A 6 -2.60 -7.59 -0.74
N VAL A 7 -3.44 -8.56 -0.35
CA VAL A 7 -4.55 -9.05 -1.18
C VAL A 7 -5.57 -7.94 -1.46
N MET A 8 -5.94 -7.16 -0.45
CA MET A 8 -6.83 -6.00 -0.59
C MET A 8 -6.22 -4.92 -1.49
N TYR A 9 -4.96 -4.56 -1.24
CA TYR A 9 -4.24 -3.58 -2.05
C TYR A 9 -4.22 -4.00 -3.53
N ARG A 10 -3.88 -5.27 -3.81
CA ARG A 10 -3.91 -5.81 -5.17
C ARG A 10 -5.30 -5.72 -5.79
N ASN A 11 -6.34 -6.07 -5.03
CA ASN A 11 -7.72 -6.03 -5.52
C ASN A 11 -8.15 -4.60 -5.87
N VAL A 12 -7.93 -3.65 -4.96
CA VAL A 12 -8.26 -2.23 -5.17
C VAL A 12 -7.52 -1.68 -6.38
N VAL A 13 -6.21 -1.92 -6.46
CA VAL A 13 -5.40 -1.43 -7.57
C VAL A 13 -5.81 -2.06 -8.90
N ALA A 14 -6.03 -3.37 -8.96
CA ALA A 14 -6.39 -4.04 -10.21
C ALA A 14 -7.79 -3.65 -10.70
N ASN A 15 -8.78 -3.55 -9.80
CA ASN A 15 -10.18 -3.38 -10.20
C ASN A 15 -10.62 -1.91 -10.29
N TYR A 16 -9.96 -1.00 -9.57
CA TYR A 16 -10.38 0.40 -9.47
C TYR A 16 -9.35 1.37 -10.06
N VAL A 17 -8.08 0.96 -10.17
CA VAL A 17 -7.00 1.88 -10.55
C VAL A 17 -6.41 1.56 -11.92
N TYR A 18 -6.14 0.28 -12.20
CA TYR A 18 -5.49 -0.20 -13.42
C TYR A 18 -6.29 -1.32 -14.08
N PHE A 19 -7.61 -1.18 -14.17
CA PHE A 19 -8.45 -2.16 -14.83
C PHE A 19 -8.15 -2.24 -16.34
N ASP A 20 -8.31 -3.43 -16.90
CA ASP A 20 -8.23 -3.65 -18.34
C ASP A 20 -9.33 -2.83 -19.06
N GLU A 21 -8.99 -2.36 -20.26
CA GLU A 21 -9.72 -1.39 -21.10
C GLU A 21 -11.23 -1.25 -20.82
N GLY A 22 -11.63 -0.04 -20.41
CA GLY A 22 -13.00 0.47 -20.54
C GLY A 22 -14.06 -0.14 -19.63
N LYS A 23 -13.71 -0.99 -18.65
CA LYS A 23 -14.71 -1.57 -17.74
C LYS A 23 -14.59 -0.99 -16.34
N ASP A 24 -15.52 -0.09 -16.02
CA ASP A 24 -15.81 0.26 -14.63
C ASP A 24 -16.08 -1.03 -13.82
N PRO A 25 -15.72 -1.06 -12.52
CA PRO A 25 -15.92 -2.23 -11.68
C PRO A 25 -17.38 -2.65 -11.68
N THR A 26 -17.65 -3.91 -12.03
CA THR A 26 -19.02 -4.44 -12.03
C THR A 26 -19.63 -4.39 -10.62
N PRO A 27 -20.97 -4.32 -10.49
CA PRO A 27 -21.63 -4.31 -9.19
C PRO A 27 -21.20 -5.48 -8.30
N GLU A 28 -20.98 -6.66 -8.88
CA GLU A 28 -20.48 -7.85 -8.17
C GLU A 28 -19.08 -7.64 -7.57
N VAL A 29 -18.17 -6.99 -8.31
CA VAL A 29 -16.82 -6.64 -7.84
C VAL A 29 -16.89 -5.64 -6.70
N ILE A 30 -17.81 -4.68 -6.77
CA ILE A 30 -18.05 -3.70 -5.70
C ILE A 30 -18.51 -4.42 -4.43
N THR A 31 -19.56 -5.23 -4.51
CA THR A 31 -20.09 -5.96 -3.34
C THR A 31 -19.02 -6.87 -2.74
N ARG A 32 -18.24 -7.57 -3.58
CA ARG A 32 -17.14 -8.43 -3.10
C ARG A 32 -16.07 -7.63 -2.36
N SER A 33 -15.70 -6.45 -2.85
CA SER A 33 -14.73 -5.57 -2.19
C SER A 33 -15.25 -5.10 -0.83
N GLU A 34 -16.52 -4.70 -0.75
CA GLU A 34 -17.16 -4.28 0.50
C GLU A 34 -17.26 -5.40 1.54
N MET A 35 -17.53 -6.64 1.11
CA MET A 35 -17.49 -7.81 2.00
C MET A 35 -16.08 -8.04 2.56
N LEU A 36 -15.04 -7.92 1.72
CA LEU A 36 -13.66 -8.07 2.18
C LEU A 36 -13.24 -6.95 3.12
N GLU A 37 -13.68 -5.71 2.86
CA GLU A 37 -13.47 -4.57 3.74
C GLU A 37 -14.10 -4.81 5.12
N SER A 38 -15.35 -5.27 5.15
CA SER A 38 -16.10 -5.55 6.38
C SER A 38 -15.38 -6.63 7.22
N ARG A 39 -14.94 -7.71 6.57
CA ARG A 39 -14.15 -8.77 7.23
C ARG A 39 -12.81 -8.26 7.80
N MET A 40 -12.15 -7.34 7.11
CA MET A 40 -10.90 -6.75 7.59
C MET A 40 -11.13 -5.85 8.81
N ARG A 41 -12.21 -5.05 8.82
CA ARG A 41 -12.61 -4.25 9.99
C ARG A 41 -12.85 -5.12 11.22
N GLU A 42 -13.57 -6.22 11.07
CA GLU A 42 -13.72 -7.21 12.15
C GLU A 42 -12.38 -7.77 12.61
N GLY A 43 -11.47 -8.07 11.68
CA GLY A 43 -10.12 -8.54 11.98
C GLY A 43 -9.32 -7.58 12.87
N PHE A 44 -9.40 -6.27 12.61
CA PHE A 44 -8.77 -5.25 13.46
C PHE A 44 -9.35 -5.21 14.87
N VAL A 45 -10.68 -5.27 15.00
CA VAL A 45 -11.35 -5.33 16.32
C VAL A 45 -10.89 -6.55 17.11
N ARG A 46 -10.85 -7.73 16.48
CA ARG A 46 -10.41 -8.97 17.14
C ARG A 46 -8.95 -8.88 17.61
N ILE A 47 -8.05 -8.31 16.80
CA ILE A 47 -6.64 -8.14 17.21
C ILE A 47 -6.51 -7.20 18.40
N ARG A 48 -7.26 -6.09 18.41
CA ARG A 48 -7.26 -5.17 19.55
C ARG A 48 -7.77 -5.85 20.82
N GLN A 49 -8.84 -6.64 20.72
CA GLN A 49 -9.36 -7.43 21.84
C GLN A 49 -8.33 -8.45 22.35
N LEU A 50 -7.70 -9.21 21.45
CA LEU A 50 -6.66 -10.17 21.81
C LEU A 50 -5.49 -9.49 22.53
N LEU A 51 -5.03 -8.33 22.05
CA LEU A 51 -3.97 -7.55 22.70
C LEU A 51 -4.36 -7.11 24.12
N VAL A 52 -5.62 -6.72 24.35
CA VAL A 52 -6.08 -6.39 25.70
C VAL A 52 -6.10 -7.64 26.60
N MET A 53 -6.55 -8.78 26.08
CA MET A 53 -6.62 -10.04 26.83
C MET A 53 -5.24 -10.57 27.22
N THR A 54 -4.17 -10.22 26.51
CA THR A 54 -2.80 -10.63 26.85
C THR A 54 -2.33 -10.24 28.25
N ARG A 55 -3.01 -9.29 28.91
CA ARG A 55 -2.73 -8.88 30.30
C ARG A 55 -3.12 -9.95 31.32
N HIS A 56 -4.02 -10.85 30.95
CA HIS A 56 -4.52 -11.92 31.82
C HIS A 56 -3.83 -13.27 31.58
N GLU A 57 -2.92 -13.36 30.62
CA GLU A 57 -2.21 -14.60 30.30
C GLU A 57 -1.05 -14.84 31.28
N LEU A 58 -1.04 -16.02 31.91
CA LEU A 58 0.09 -16.52 32.70
C LEU A 58 1.26 -16.85 31.75
N ARG A 59 2.37 -16.10 31.85
CA ARG A 59 3.57 -16.31 31.02
C ARG A 59 4.75 -16.81 31.83
N LEU A 60 5.34 -17.93 31.40
CA LEU A 60 6.45 -18.59 32.08
C LEU A 60 7.85 -18.08 31.66
N ARG A 61 7.96 -17.40 30.51
CA ARG A 61 9.27 -17.00 29.94
C ARG A 61 9.63 -15.55 30.22
N ALA A 62 8.82 -14.62 29.76
CA ALA A 62 9.04 -13.18 29.88
C ALA A 62 7.71 -12.42 29.73
N PRO A 63 7.60 -11.19 30.27
CA PRO A 63 6.46 -10.34 29.98
C PRO A 63 6.40 -10.04 28.48
N PHE A 64 5.19 -10.03 27.93
CA PHE A 64 4.95 -9.59 26.56
C PHE A 64 4.80 -8.08 26.56
N ASP A 65 5.50 -7.41 25.66
CA ASP A 65 5.28 -6.00 25.40
C ASP A 65 4.19 -5.83 24.32
N PRO A 66 2.97 -5.37 24.68
CA PRO A 66 1.90 -5.17 23.71
C PRO A 66 2.06 -3.88 22.90
N ILE A 67 2.96 -2.97 23.28
CA ILE A 67 3.04 -1.63 22.69
C ILE A 67 3.39 -1.70 21.19
N PRO A 68 4.47 -2.38 20.76
CA PRO A 68 4.83 -2.44 19.34
C PRO A 68 3.74 -3.10 18.48
N TYR A 69 3.04 -4.10 19.02
CA TYR A 69 1.95 -4.79 18.32
C TYR A 69 0.70 -3.92 18.20
N SER A 70 0.38 -3.13 19.23
CA SER A 70 -0.75 -2.20 19.18
C SER A 70 -0.50 -1.06 18.19
N CYS A 71 0.72 -0.52 18.16
CA CYS A 71 1.14 0.45 17.15
C CYS A 71 1.11 -0.14 15.75
N LEU A 72 1.63 -1.37 15.55
CA LEU A 72 1.56 -2.06 14.27
C LEU A 72 0.10 -2.24 13.80
N ALA A 73 -0.80 -2.65 14.70
CA ALA A 73 -2.21 -2.82 14.39
C ALA A 73 -2.88 -1.48 14.00
N ALA A 74 -2.56 -0.39 14.69
CA ALA A 74 -3.05 0.95 14.36
C ALA A 74 -2.54 1.43 12.99
N SER A 75 -1.26 1.21 12.66
CA SER A 75 -0.72 1.53 11.33
C SER A 75 -1.35 0.68 10.23
N CYS A 76 -1.66 -0.60 10.50
CA CYS A 76 -2.40 -1.44 9.54
C CYS A 76 -3.80 -0.89 9.27
N GLU A 77 -4.48 -0.41 10.32
CA GLU A 77 -5.82 0.17 10.20
C GLU A 77 -5.80 1.47 9.40
N ARG A 78 -4.83 2.37 9.67
CA ARG A 78 -4.63 3.59 8.87
C ARG A 78 -4.31 3.29 7.41
N PHE A 79 -3.44 2.32 7.14
CA PHE A 79 -3.16 1.86 5.77
C PHE A 79 -4.43 1.38 5.07
N PHE A 80 -5.28 0.65 5.80
CA PHE A 80 -6.55 0.16 5.30
C PHE A 80 -7.58 1.28 5.06
N GLU A 81 -7.62 2.31 5.92
CA GLU A 81 -8.47 3.50 5.70
C GLU A 81 -8.08 4.24 4.42
N TYR A 82 -6.77 4.43 4.16
CA TYR A 82 -6.31 4.99 2.90
C TYR A 82 -6.71 4.13 1.70
N LEU A 83 -6.65 2.79 1.82
CA LEU A 83 -7.12 1.90 0.76
C LEU A 83 -8.62 2.08 0.44
N ILE A 84 -9.45 2.24 1.47
CA ILE A 84 -10.88 2.52 1.27
C ILE A 84 -11.06 3.87 0.59
N ALA A 85 -10.33 4.90 1.02
CA ALA A 85 -10.36 6.22 0.39
C ALA A 85 -9.94 6.15 -1.09
N VAL A 86 -8.93 5.35 -1.43
CA VAL A 86 -8.53 5.08 -2.83
C VAL A 86 -9.68 4.42 -3.60
N ARG A 87 -10.34 3.40 -3.05
CA ARG A 87 -11.46 2.74 -3.74
C ARG A 87 -12.62 3.71 -3.98
N GLN A 88 -13.02 4.47 -2.97
CA GLN A 88 -14.12 5.42 -3.06
C GLN A 88 -13.79 6.55 -4.04
N SER A 89 -12.60 7.14 -3.95
CA SER A 89 -12.18 8.17 -4.89
C SER A 89 -12.05 7.63 -6.31
N ALA A 90 -11.55 6.41 -6.51
CA ALA A 90 -11.40 5.79 -7.81
C ALA A 90 -12.74 5.50 -8.52
N LEU A 91 -13.83 5.29 -7.79
CA LEU A 91 -15.17 5.13 -8.38
C LEU A 91 -15.70 6.42 -9.03
N PHE A 92 -15.36 7.58 -8.48
CA PHE A 92 -15.81 8.88 -8.97
C PHE A 92 -14.73 9.62 -9.77
N TYR A 93 -13.48 9.18 -9.64
CA TYR A 93 -12.37 9.63 -10.44
C TYR A 93 -12.49 9.01 -11.83
N ASN A 94 -12.84 9.85 -12.80
CA ASN A 94 -12.88 9.48 -14.21
C ASN A 94 -11.67 10.09 -14.95
N PRO A 95 -10.50 9.41 -14.93
CA PRO A 95 -9.34 9.79 -15.72
C PRO A 95 -9.50 9.41 -17.19
N ASN A 96 -10.68 9.61 -17.78
CA ASN A 96 -11.03 9.24 -19.15
C ASN A 96 -10.01 9.76 -20.18
N TYR A 97 -9.14 10.69 -19.82
CA TYR A 97 -8.16 11.31 -20.69
C TYR A 97 -6.79 10.59 -20.71
N ILE A 98 -6.24 10.23 -19.54
CA ILE A 98 -4.92 9.54 -19.44
C ILE A 98 -5.11 8.02 -19.47
N ARG A 99 -6.26 7.53 -19.00
CA ARG A 99 -6.58 6.10 -18.92
C ARG A 99 -6.96 5.52 -20.28
N ASP A 100 -7.71 6.26 -21.09
CA ASP A 100 -8.25 5.76 -22.36
C ASP A 100 -7.29 6.04 -23.54
N ASN A 101 -6.22 6.80 -23.32
CA ASN A 101 -5.16 6.99 -24.31
C ASN A 101 -4.07 5.90 -24.18
N PRO A 102 -3.96 4.97 -25.16
CA PRO A 102 -3.05 3.83 -25.06
C PRO A 102 -1.58 4.26 -24.99
N VAL A 103 -1.20 5.36 -25.64
CA VAL A 103 0.18 5.89 -25.67
C VAL A 103 0.57 6.44 -24.29
N ALA A 104 -0.36 7.11 -23.61
CA ALA A 104 -0.14 7.63 -22.26
C ALA A 104 -0.08 6.49 -21.22
N ALA A 105 -0.95 5.48 -21.38
CA ALA A 105 -0.97 4.30 -20.52
C ALA A 105 0.34 3.49 -20.62
N GLU A 106 0.86 3.27 -21.83
CA GLU A 106 2.12 2.56 -22.06
C GLU A 106 3.31 3.28 -21.41
N LYS A 107 3.41 4.60 -21.58
CA LYS A 107 4.46 5.44 -20.95
C LYS A 107 4.46 5.35 -19.42
N LEU A 108 3.31 5.10 -18.79
CA LEU A 108 3.15 5.02 -17.34
C LEU A 108 3.21 3.60 -16.78
N LEU A 109 3.11 2.58 -17.62
CA LEU A 109 2.95 1.18 -17.20
C LEU A 109 4.10 0.69 -16.30
N SER A 110 5.35 0.99 -16.69
CA SER A 110 6.55 0.61 -15.93
C SER A 110 6.55 1.22 -14.52
N TYR A 111 6.29 2.52 -14.42
CA TYR A 111 6.23 3.24 -13.14
C TYR A 111 5.07 2.79 -12.25
N ARG A 112 3.91 2.47 -12.85
CA ARG A 112 2.76 1.90 -12.13
C ARG A 112 3.10 0.53 -11.56
N ARG A 113 3.72 -0.33 -12.37
CA ARG A 113 4.16 -1.67 -11.96
C ARG A 113 5.16 -1.61 -10.82
N ASP A 114 6.16 -0.72 -10.90
CA ASP A 114 7.18 -0.57 -9.88
C ASP A 114 6.60 -0.06 -8.55
N ALA A 115 5.68 0.91 -8.58
CA ALA A 115 5.00 1.40 -7.38
C ALA A 115 4.18 0.31 -6.69
N VAL A 116 3.42 -0.49 -7.46
CA VAL A 116 2.63 -1.61 -6.94
C VAL A 116 3.53 -2.72 -6.41
N ALA A 117 4.59 -3.07 -7.15
CA ALA A 117 5.52 -4.12 -6.78
C ALA A 117 6.27 -3.79 -5.48
N ALA A 118 6.68 -2.53 -5.27
CA ALA A 118 7.34 -2.10 -4.04
C ALA A 118 6.43 -2.28 -2.82
N ILE A 119 5.16 -1.86 -2.92
CA ILE A 119 4.19 -2.00 -1.81
C ILE A 119 3.88 -3.47 -1.52
N LEU A 120 3.55 -4.25 -2.55
CA LEU A 120 3.23 -5.68 -2.39
C LEU A 120 4.43 -6.48 -1.86
N GLY A 121 5.63 -6.19 -2.36
CA GLY A 121 6.88 -6.81 -1.91
C GLY A 121 7.13 -6.55 -0.42
N ASN A 122 7.02 -5.29 0.02
CA ASN A 122 7.19 -4.93 1.42
C ASN A 122 6.15 -5.61 2.30
N LEU A 123 4.86 -5.55 1.95
CA LEU A 123 3.82 -6.21 2.73
C LEU A 123 4.04 -7.72 2.85
N TYR A 124 4.51 -8.38 1.78
CA TYR A 124 4.82 -9.80 1.79
C TYR A 124 6.02 -10.11 2.70
N ILE A 125 7.11 -9.34 2.58
CA ILE A 125 8.32 -9.53 3.41
C ILE A 125 7.99 -9.32 4.90
N LEU A 126 7.28 -8.24 5.23
CA LEU A 126 6.89 -7.93 6.61
C LEU A 126 5.93 -9.01 7.17
N ALA A 127 4.97 -9.47 6.38
CA ALA A 127 4.08 -10.58 6.76
C ALA A 127 4.87 -11.88 7.00
N GLY A 128 5.83 -12.19 6.13
CA GLY A 128 6.70 -13.35 6.26
C GLY A 128 7.59 -13.28 7.50
N ALA A 129 8.16 -12.11 7.79
CA ALA A 129 8.99 -11.86 8.96
C ALA A 129 8.22 -12.11 10.26
N LEU A 130 7.01 -11.55 10.40
CA LEU A 130 6.16 -11.78 11.58
C LEU A 130 5.71 -13.25 11.70
N LYS A 131 5.32 -13.89 10.59
CA LYS A 131 4.85 -15.28 10.61
C LYS A 131 5.95 -16.26 11.00
N SER A 132 7.18 -16.03 10.50
CA SER A 132 8.32 -16.92 10.72
C SER A 132 9.21 -16.50 11.90
N GLN A 133 8.89 -15.39 12.58
CA GLN A 133 9.70 -14.79 13.64
C GLN A 133 11.16 -14.57 13.19
N ARG A 134 11.33 -14.13 11.94
CA ARG A 134 12.64 -13.83 11.33
C ARG A 134 12.86 -12.33 11.29
N LYS A 135 14.11 -11.91 11.50
CA LYS A 135 14.54 -10.51 11.39
C LYS A 135 14.20 -9.94 10.01
N VAL A 136 13.76 -8.69 9.98
CA VAL A 136 13.46 -7.97 8.72
C VAL A 136 14.79 -7.61 8.03
N PRO A 137 14.89 -7.74 6.69
CA PRO A 137 16.02 -7.17 5.94
C PRO A 137 16.22 -5.68 6.23
N ARG A 138 17.48 -5.24 6.30
CA ARG A 138 17.80 -3.83 6.57
C ARG A 138 17.21 -2.88 5.52
N TYR A 139 17.33 -3.27 4.26
CA TYR A 139 16.87 -2.48 3.12
C TYR A 139 15.67 -3.17 2.46
N LEU A 140 14.58 -2.42 2.35
CA LEU A 140 13.40 -2.77 1.57
C LEU A 140 13.29 -1.83 0.36
N PRO A 141 12.64 -2.26 -0.74
CA PRO A 141 12.39 -1.36 -1.86
C PRO A 141 11.57 -0.13 -1.40
N SER A 142 12.06 1.05 -1.76
CA SER A 142 11.44 2.32 -1.36
C SER A 142 10.17 2.57 -2.18
N ALA A 143 9.02 2.38 -1.54
CA ALA A 143 7.72 2.70 -2.12
C ALA A 143 7.56 4.22 -2.34
N ALA A 144 8.14 5.06 -1.47
CA ALA A 144 8.17 6.52 -1.62
C ALA A 144 8.90 6.97 -2.88
N ALA A 145 10.07 6.41 -3.16
CA ALA A 145 10.81 6.71 -4.37
C ALA A 145 10.04 6.28 -5.64
N ALA A 146 9.45 5.08 -5.64
CA ALA A 146 8.64 4.60 -6.75
C ALA A 146 7.40 5.47 -6.99
N ARG A 147 6.70 5.87 -5.92
CA ARG A 147 5.54 6.77 -5.99
C ARG A 147 5.91 8.15 -6.51
N LYS A 148 7.01 8.73 -6.04
CA LYS A 148 7.53 10.01 -6.51
C LYS A 148 7.83 9.98 -8.01
N LYS A 149 8.52 8.94 -8.49
CA LYS A 149 8.81 8.75 -9.93
C LYS A 149 7.52 8.65 -10.75
N LEU A 150 6.52 7.91 -10.27
CA LEU A 150 5.21 7.80 -10.93
C LEU A 150 4.52 9.17 -11.02
N LEU A 151 4.49 9.95 -9.94
CA LEU A 151 3.87 11.28 -9.93
C LEU A 151 4.55 12.26 -10.90
N HIS A 152 5.89 12.28 -10.93
CA HIS A 152 6.63 13.09 -11.88
C HIS A 152 6.32 12.68 -13.33
N LYS A 153 6.38 11.39 -13.65
CA LYS A 153 6.08 10.92 -15.01
C LYS A 153 4.62 11.19 -15.40
N SER A 154 3.67 11.05 -14.47
CA SER A 154 2.27 11.39 -14.74
C SER A 154 2.07 12.88 -15.02
N ALA A 155 2.81 13.76 -14.33
CA ALA A 155 2.76 15.19 -14.59
C ALA A 155 3.38 15.56 -15.94
N GLU A 156 4.48 14.92 -16.34
CA GLU A 156 5.06 15.08 -17.68
C GLU A 156 4.09 14.66 -18.78
N VAL A 157 3.49 13.47 -18.66
CA VAL A 157 2.52 12.95 -19.62
C VAL A 157 1.28 13.86 -19.70
N ALA A 158 0.80 14.36 -18.56
CA ALA A 158 -0.32 15.31 -18.54
C ALA A 158 0.01 16.62 -19.28
N ARG A 159 1.24 17.14 -19.17
CA ARG A 159 1.69 18.35 -19.90
C ARG A 159 1.77 18.10 -21.40
N GLU A 160 2.38 16.98 -21.81
CA GLU A 160 2.45 16.58 -23.23
C GLU A 160 1.04 16.47 -23.86
N MET A 161 0.06 16.03 -23.08
CA MET A 161 -1.34 15.89 -23.53
C MET A 161 -2.08 17.24 -23.58
N ALA A 162 -1.84 18.14 -22.62
CA ALA A 162 -2.46 19.48 -22.58
C ALA A 162 -2.06 20.38 -23.78
N GLU A 163 -0.95 20.07 -24.45
CA GLU A 163 -0.51 20.76 -25.67
C GLU A 163 -1.37 20.41 -26.90
N SER A 164 -2.10 19.29 -26.88
CA SER A 164 -2.97 18.90 -27.99
C SER A 164 -4.35 19.61 -27.93
N PRO A 165 -4.86 20.14 -29.06
CA PRO A 165 -6.05 20.99 -29.10
C PRO A 165 -7.34 20.31 -28.66
N GLU A 166 -7.47 18.98 -28.81
CA GLU A 166 -8.61 18.19 -28.33
C GLU A 166 -8.75 18.21 -26.80
N TYR A 167 -7.65 18.50 -26.07
CA TYR A 167 -7.62 18.44 -24.61
C TYR A 167 -8.15 19.72 -23.94
N ARG A 168 -7.98 20.89 -24.58
CA ARG A 168 -8.42 22.19 -24.01
C ARG A 168 -9.94 22.35 -23.93
N GLU A 169 -10.70 21.70 -24.83
CA GLU A 169 -12.16 21.79 -24.84
C GLU A 169 -12.81 20.94 -23.74
N LEU A 170 -12.18 19.83 -23.35
CA LEU A 170 -12.66 18.92 -22.30
C LEU A 170 -12.29 19.37 -20.88
N GLU A 171 -11.26 20.22 -20.74
CA GLU A 171 -10.79 20.78 -19.46
C GLU A 171 -11.78 21.80 -18.84
N ARG A 172 -12.72 22.33 -19.63
CA ARG A 172 -13.74 23.31 -19.18
C ARG A 172 -14.82 22.74 -18.26
N GLN A 173 -14.96 21.43 -18.20
CA GLN A 173 -15.78 20.74 -17.20
C GLN A 173 -14.85 19.90 -16.33
N LYS A 174 -14.68 20.19 -15.03
CA LYS A 174 -14.61 19.20 -13.91
C LYS A 174 -13.92 19.71 -12.63
N THR A 175 -14.60 20.55 -11.86
CA THR A 175 -14.17 20.82 -10.46
C THR A 175 -14.21 19.56 -9.60
N TRP A 176 -15.18 18.66 -9.83
CA TRP A 176 -15.36 17.44 -9.05
C TRP A 176 -14.33 16.35 -9.35
N SER A 177 -13.95 16.17 -10.63
CA SER A 177 -12.93 15.17 -10.99
C SER A 177 -11.57 15.51 -10.39
N ASP A 178 -11.25 16.80 -10.28
CA ASP A 178 -10.00 17.26 -9.69
C ASP A 178 -9.94 16.96 -8.19
N ILE A 179 -11.04 17.17 -7.47
CA ILE A 179 -11.17 16.82 -6.05
C ILE A 179 -10.95 15.32 -5.84
N TYR A 180 -11.58 14.46 -6.64
CA TYR A 180 -11.38 13.01 -6.55
C TYR A 180 -9.96 12.59 -6.95
N SER A 181 -9.36 13.26 -7.94
CA SER A 181 -7.97 13.02 -8.35
C SER A 181 -6.98 13.35 -7.23
N TYR A 182 -7.22 14.45 -6.51
CA TYR A 182 -6.41 14.89 -5.40
C TYR A 182 -6.53 13.90 -4.24
N SER A 183 -7.76 13.57 -3.84
CA SER A 183 -8.04 12.59 -2.78
C SER A 183 -7.44 11.22 -3.09
N TYR A 184 -7.55 10.75 -4.34
CA TYR A 184 -6.92 9.52 -4.81
C TYR A 184 -5.40 9.56 -4.66
N ASN A 185 -4.77 10.65 -5.11
CA ASN A 185 -3.31 10.78 -5.09
C ASN A 185 -2.75 10.93 -3.68
N GLU A 186 -3.44 11.68 -2.83
CA GLU A 186 -3.14 11.84 -1.41
C GLU A 186 -3.27 10.50 -0.68
N SER A 187 -4.37 9.77 -0.91
CA SER A 187 -4.61 8.48 -0.24
C SER A 187 -3.56 7.43 -0.60
N LEU A 188 -3.16 7.33 -1.88
CA LEU A 188 -2.06 6.45 -2.27
C LEU A 188 -0.71 6.86 -1.68
N THR A 189 -0.48 8.15 -1.47
CA THR A 189 0.72 8.64 -0.79
C THR A 189 0.66 8.32 0.71
N GLY A 190 -0.54 8.40 1.31
CA GLY A 190 -0.81 7.95 2.67
C GLY A 190 -0.52 6.45 2.87
N CYS A 191 -0.92 5.60 1.93
CA CYS A 191 -0.57 4.17 1.93
C CYS A 191 0.96 3.96 2.00
N VAL A 192 1.73 4.75 1.24
CA VAL A 192 3.19 4.67 1.24
C VAL A 192 3.78 5.10 2.59
N ALA A 193 3.29 6.21 3.17
CA ALA A 193 3.74 6.66 4.47
C ALA A 193 3.42 5.64 5.59
N GLN A 194 2.23 5.04 5.56
CA GLN A 194 1.89 4.00 6.54
C GLN A 194 2.73 2.73 6.36
N LEU A 195 3.18 2.41 5.14
CA LEU A 195 4.06 1.28 4.89
C LEU A 195 5.42 1.43 5.60
N GLU A 196 5.94 2.65 5.71
CA GLU A 196 7.18 2.94 6.45
C GLU A 196 6.99 2.75 7.96
N GLU A 197 5.83 3.16 8.50
CA GLU A 197 5.48 2.88 9.90
C GLU A 197 5.32 1.36 10.16
N LEU A 198 4.71 0.62 9.22
CA LEU A 198 4.60 -0.83 9.29
C LEU A 198 5.98 -1.50 9.31
N GLU A 199 6.92 -1.02 8.50
CA GLU A 199 8.31 -1.48 8.51
C GLU A 199 8.95 -1.23 9.88
N ARG A 200 8.85 -0.01 10.41
CA ARG A 200 9.40 0.40 11.69
C ARG A 200 8.89 -0.49 12.83
N PHE A 201 7.58 -0.66 12.97
CA PHE A 201 7.02 -1.48 14.05
C PHE A 201 7.34 -2.97 13.86
N THR A 202 7.41 -3.46 12.63
CA THR A 202 7.83 -4.85 12.39
C THR A 202 9.30 -5.05 12.81
N LYS A 203 10.20 -4.13 12.47
CA LYS A 203 11.60 -4.16 12.91
C LYS A 203 11.73 -4.11 14.43
N LEU A 204 10.88 -3.34 15.12
CA LEU A 204 10.84 -3.33 16.60
C LEU A 204 10.41 -4.69 17.18
N ILE A 205 9.53 -5.43 16.51
CA ILE A 205 9.00 -6.71 17.00
C ILE A 205 9.99 -7.86 16.77
N VAL A 206 10.48 -8.04 15.53
CA VAL A 206 11.30 -9.21 15.15
C VAL A 206 12.80 -8.91 15.06
N GLY A 207 13.18 -7.63 15.18
CA GLY A 207 14.54 -7.17 14.98
C GLY A 207 14.91 -6.93 13.51
N GLU A 208 15.99 -6.20 13.30
CA GLU A 208 16.59 -5.93 12.00
C GLU A 208 17.78 -6.88 11.73
N LYS A 209 17.92 -7.34 10.49
CA LYS A 209 19.07 -8.14 10.08
C LYS A 209 20.28 -7.23 9.92
N ASN A 210 21.17 -7.26 10.90
CA ASN A 210 22.48 -6.63 10.80
C ASN A 210 23.37 -7.40 9.82
N PHE A 211 24.20 -6.67 9.07
CA PHE A 211 25.38 -7.24 8.41
C PHE A 211 26.45 -7.51 9.48
N GLU A 212 26.22 -8.46 10.38
CA GLU A 212 27.35 -8.97 11.16
C GLU A 212 28.21 -9.81 10.22
N SER A 213 29.47 -9.39 10.13
CA SER A 213 30.54 -9.96 9.36
C SER A 213 30.63 -11.46 9.60
N THR A 214 30.11 -12.24 8.66
CA THR A 214 30.46 -13.65 8.54
C THR A 214 31.99 -13.83 8.34
N TRP A 215 32.73 -12.74 8.12
CA TRP A 215 34.19 -12.68 7.96
C TRP A 215 35.01 -12.59 9.25
N SER A 216 34.42 -12.32 10.41
CA SER A 216 35.21 -12.16 11.66
C SER A 216 35.34 -13.44 12.48
N VAL A 217 34.67 -14.54 12.08
CA VAL A 217 34.83 -15.84 12.73
C VAL A 217 36.02 -16.62 12.14
N ASP A 218 36.32 -16.43 10.86
CA ASP A 218 37.43 -17.13 10.19
C ASP A 218 38.82 -16.54 10.47
N LEU A 219 38.91 -15.37 11.12
CA LEU A 219 40.17 -14.70 11.48
C LEU A 219 40.58 -14.91 12.95
N ALA A 220 39.78 -15.64 13.74
CA ALA A 220 40.11 -16.00 15.12
C ALA A 220 40.63 -17.44 15.26
N GLU A 221 40.69 -18.21 14.15
CA GLU A 221 41.18 -19.59 14.10
C GLU A 221 42.44 -19.79 13.24
N GLN A 222 43.23 -18.73 12.99
CA GLN A 222 44.59 -18.82 12.43
C GLN A 222 45.61 -18.19 13.38
#